data_AF-A0A1M4ZDF4-F1
#
_entry.id   AF-A0A1M4ZDF4-F1
#
_cell.length_a   1.000
_cell.length_b   1.000
_cell.length_c   1.000
_cell.angle_alpha   90.00
_cell.angle_beta   90.00
_cell.angle_gamma   90.00
#
_symmetry.space_group_name_H-M   'P 1'
#
loop_
_entity.id
_entity.type
_entity.pdbx_description
1 polymer ?
#
loop_
_entity_poly.entity_id
_entity_poly.type
_entity_poly.pdbx_seq_one_letter_code
_entity_poly.pdbx_strand_id
1 'polypeptide(L)'
;MNRIFGKQAPVGANDYSPLQAVRTSGTRPRFIQNVNPGGCGAPSRRPTERNGLVMLRVLTVSDVIDPDLYPVVDTDRFGRVDLIFSCGDLPPEYLLHLSRSFGIPVHYVRGNHDIRPKAMLQPGLVDLHERIRVVEGLRVLGLEGSMWYNGGPVQYTEKQMQRIVRGLRASLWWHGGVDVVITHAPPRGVGDEEDLCHRGFECFLGLIQRYQPAYFIHGHIHRLFADPSERITVLGRTIVVNTFGSHLMEIDHDILAPQTDLLEKKGVGRLWHRLLRRPSARRRGL
;
A
#
# COMPACT_ATOMS: atom_id res chain seq x y z
N MET A 1 25.01 9.78 56.42
CA MET A 1 26.34 9.22 56.71
C MET A 1 26.24 7.71 56.67
N ASN A 2 27.06 7.08 55.80
CA ASN A 2 27.48 5.67 55.67
C ASN A 2 26.41 4.56 55.59
N ARG A 3 26.21 3.97 54.40
CA ARG A 3 26.99 2.89 53.75
C ARG A 3 26.85 1.54 54.45
N ILE A 4 26.13 0.61 53.83
CA ILE A 4 26.53 -0.81 53.77
C ILE A 4 26.26 -1.33 52.35
N PHE A 5 27.36 -1.68 51.67
CA PHE A 5 27.43 -2.45 50.44
C PHE A 5 27.62 -3.93 50.81
N GLY A 6 27.01 -4.84 50.05
CA GLY A 6 27.35 -6.27 50.02
C GLY A 6 26.85 -6.89 48.71
N LYS A 7 27.63 -6.76 47.63
CA LYS A 7 28.42 -7.83 46.99
C LYS A 7 27.60 -9.07 46.58
N GLN A 8 27.18 -9.09 45.31
CA GLN A 8 26.90 -10.32 44.56
C GLN A 8 28.08 -10.64 43.63
N ALA A 9 28.35 -11.93 43.50
CA ALA A 9 29.47 -12.56 42.81
C ALA A 9 29.31 -12.55 41.27
N PRO A 10 30.40 -12.73 40.50
CA PRO A 10 30.39 -12.57 39.04
C PRO A 10 29.83 -13.81 38.33
N VAL A 11 28.97 -13.58 37.33
CA VAL A 11 28.47 -14.60 36.39
C VAL A 11 29.42 -14.64 35.18
N GLY A 12 29.71 -15.87 34.74
CA GLY A 12 30.82 -16.22 33.87
C GLY A 12 30.83 -15.56 32.49
N ALA A 13 32.05 -15.25 32.06
CA ALA A 13 32.40 -15.00 30.68
C ALA A 13 32.23 -16.31 29.89
N ASN A 14 31.35 -16.29 28.87
CA ASN A 14 31.33 -17.32 27.85
C ASN A 14 32.06 -16.80 26.61
N ASP A 15 33.12 -17.53 26.28
CA ASP A 15 33.96 -17.39 25.10
C ASP A 15 33.15 -17.55 23.81
N TYR A 16 33.17 -16.52 22.96
CA TYR A 16 32.83 -16.65 21.54
C TYR A 16 34.10 -16.51 20.71
N SER A 17 34.64 -17.65 20.30
CA SER A 17 35.71 -17.72 19.30
C SER A 17 35.14 -17.49 17.89
N PRO A 18 35.78 -16.69 17.03
CA PRO A 18 35.25 -16.32 15.72
C PRO A 18 35.42 -17.45 14.69
N LEU A 19 34.31 -17.89 14.10
CA LEU A 19 34.34 -18.81 12.96
C LEU A 19 34.93 -18.12 11.72
N GLN A 20 35.87 -18.86 11.13
CA GLN A 20 36.76 -18.45 10.07
C GLN A 20 36.04 -18.22 8.74
N ALA A 21 36.47 -17.16 8.05
CA ALA A 21 36.10 -16.85 6.68
C ALA A 21 36.73 -17.86 5.71
N VAL A 22 35.91 -18.63 5.01
CA VAL A 22 36.34 -19.42 3.85
C VAL A 22 36.15 -18.58 2.60
N ARG A 23 37.27 -18.14 2.03
CA ARG A 23 37.35 -17.62 0.66
C ARG A 23 37.14 -18.79 -0.30
N THR A 24 36.15 -18.68 -1.19
CA THR A 24 36.17 -19.41 -2.45
C THR A 24 35.96 -18.45 -3.62
N SER A 25 36.91 -18.56 -4.53
CA SER A 25 37.06 -17.86 -5.79
C SER A 25 36.12 -18.42 -6.86
N GLY A 26 35.63 -17.54 -7.72
CA GLY A 26 35.51 -17.84 -9.14
C GLY A 26 34.16 -18.36 -9.65
N THR A 27 33.86 -17.93 -10.88
CA THR A 27 32.85 -18.42 -11.82
C THR A 27 31.38 -18.07 -11.59
N ARG A 28 30.91 -17.11 -12.42
CA ARG A 28 29.49 -16.91 -12.79
C ARG A 28 28.97 -18.14 -13.54
N PRO A 29 27.74 -18.60 -13.28
CA PRO A 29 26.96 -19.30 -14.27
C PRO A 29 25.87 -18.38 -14.85
N ARG A 30 25.91 -18.19 -16.16
CA ARG A 30 24.69 -17.92 -16.94
C ARG A 30 24.00 -19.26 -17.13
N PHE A 31 22.74 -19.38 -16.73
CA PHE A 31 21.83 -20.35 -17.35
C PHE A 31 20.44 -19.73 -17.50
N ILE A 32 20.09 -19.51 -18.76
CA ILE A 32 18.72 -19.49 -19.26
C ILE A 32 18.27 -20.96 -19.24
N GLN A 33 17.13 -21.25 -18.61
CA GLN A 33 16.15 -22.19 -19.16
C GLN A 33 14.82 -22.08 -18.42
N ASN A 34 13.79 -21.92 -19.23
CA ASN A 34 12.37 -22.04 -18.89
C ASN A 34 12.11 -23.33 -18.11
N VAL A 35 11.36 -23.22 -17.03
CA VAL A 35 10.59 -24.33 -16.47
C VAL A 35 9.19 -23.83 -16.19
N ASN A 36 8.26 -24.26 -17.04
CA ASN A 36 6.83 -24.30 -16.73
C ASN A 36 6.60 -25.42 -15.70
N PRO A 37 6.01 -25.15 -14.53
CA PRO A 37 5.18 -26.13 -13.86
C PRO A 37 3.75 -25.96 -14.39
N GLY A 38 3.28 -26.95 -15.13
CA GLY A 38 1.91 -27.01 -15.59
C GLY A 38 0.92 -27.16 -14.43
N GLY A 39 -0.21 -26.47 -14.57
CA GLY A 39 -1.52 -27.11 -14.44
C GLY A 39 -2.02 -27.44 -13.04
N CYS A 40 -2.41 -26.42 -12.27
CA CYS A 40 -3.67 -26.43 -11.53
C CYS A 40 -4.45 -25.20 -12.00
N GLY A 41 -5.58 -25.42 -12.68
CA GLY A 41 -6.37 -24.35 -13.26
C GLY A 41 -6.89 -23.40 -12.20
N ALA A 42 -6.24 -22.24 -12.04
CA ALA A 42 -6.86 -21.13 -11.34
C ALA A 42 -8.16 -20.77 -12.08
N PRO A 43 -9.30 -20.65 -11.39
CA PRO A 43 -10.54 -20.24 -12.03
C PRO A 43 -10.31 -18.91 -12.75
N SER A 44 -10.88 -18.78 -13.95
CA SER A 44 -10.80 -17.58 -14.80
C SER A 44 -11.06 -16.33 -13.96
N ARG A 45 -10.01 -15.55 -13.70
CA ARG A 45 -9.98 -14.34 -12.86
C ARG A 45 -10.60 -13.13 -13.56
N ARG A 46 -11.76 -13.29 -14.19
CA ARG A 46 -12.45 -12.13 -14.76
C ARG A 46 -13.29 -11.45 -13.67
N PRO A 47 -13.23 -10.13 -13.57
CA PRO A 47 -14.12 -9.37 -12.69
C PRO A 47 -15.58 -9.73 -12.91
N THR A 48 -16.36 -9.65 -11.84
CA THR A 48 -17.80 -9.87 -11.89
C THR A 48 -18.46 -8.76 -12.71
N GLU A 49 -19.04 -9.12 -13.85
CA GLU A 49 -19.87 -8.20 -14.62
C GLU A 49 -21.26 -8.12 -14.00
N ARG A 50 -21.65 -6.94 -13.51
CA ARG A 50 -23.00 -6.66 -13.02
C ARG A 50 -23.57 -5.50 -13.82
N ASN A 51 -24.66 -5.74 -14.56
CA ASN A 51 -25.26 -4.76 -15.47
C ASN A 51 -24.27 -4.18 -16.52
N GLY A 52 -23.27 -4.98 -16.94
CA GLY A 52 -22.24 -4.54 -17.87
C GLY A 52 -21.11 -3.71 -17.24
N LEU A 53 -21.07 -3.60 -15.91
CA LEU A 53 -20.00 -2.95 -15.15
C LEU A 53 -19.13 -4.00 -14.47
N VAL A 54 -17.82 -3.82 -14.55
CA VAL A 54 -16.79 -4.61 -13.89
C VAL A 54 -16.71 -4.22 -12.41
N MET A 55 -17.19 -5.10 -11.52
CA MET A 55 -17.12 -4.89 -10.07
C MET A 55 -15.94 -5.66 -9.46
N LEU A 56 -15.04 -4.93 -8.80
CA LEU A 56 -13.93 -5.48 -8.03
C LEU A 56 -14.35 -5.67 -6.58
N ARG A 57 -14.19 -6.89 -6.07
CA ARG A 57 -14.43 -7.22 -4.65
C ARG A 57 -13.14 -7.04 -3.88
N VAL A 58 -13.07 -5.98 -3.07
CA VAL A 58 -11.85 -5.51 -2.41
C VAL A 58 -11.94 -5.78 -0.92
N LEU A 59 -10.98 -6.56 -0.40
CA LEU A 59 -10.81 -6.79 1.03
C LEU A 59 -9.83 -5.77 1.59
N THR A 60 -10.23 -5.02 2.60
CA THR A 60 -9.37 -4.08 3.31
C THR A 60 -9.21 -4.52 4.76
N VAL A 61 -8.00 -4.43 5.31
CA VAL A 61 -7.69 -4.87 6.68
C VAL A 61 -6.76 -3.88 7.41
N SER A 62 -6.91 -3.72 8.72
CA SER A 62 -5.98 -2.95 9.56
C SER A 62 -6.10 -3.24 11.05
N ASP A 63 -5.02 -2.94 11.78
CA ASP A 63 -4.91 -2.82 13.26
C ASP A 63 -5.13 -4.09 14.09
N VAL A 64 -6.09 -4.94 13.72
CA VAL A 64 -6.44 -6.17 14.43
C VAL A 64 -6.63 -7.31 13.44
N ILE A 65 -6.15 -8.50 13.85
CA ILE A 65 -6.39 -9.73 13.09
C ILE A 65 -7.87 -10.07 13.16
N ASP A 66 -8.47 -10.30 11.99
CA ASP A 66 -9.84 -10.79 11.91
C ASP A 66 -9.87 -12.31 12.15
N PRO A 67 -10.59 -12.80 13.18
CA PRO A 67 -10.69 -14.23 13.47
C PRO A 67 -11.40 -15.04 12.37
N ASP A 68 -12.21 -14.41 11.52
CA ASP A 68 -12.85 -15.08 10.38
C ASP A 68 -11.87 -15.28 9.20
N LEU A 69 -10.73 -14.58 9.23
CA LEU A 69 -9.70 -14.63 8.20
C LEU A 69 -8.41 -15.34 8.65
N TYR A 70 -8.30 -15.73 9.92
CA TYR A 70 -7.09 -16.33 10.50
C TYR A 70 -7.39 -17.17 11.75
N PRO A 71 -6.74 -18.33 11.97
CA PRO A 71 -5.61 -18.89 11.21
C PRO A 71 -6.02 -19.68 9.96
N VAL A 72 -7.32 -19.85 9.73
CA VAL A 72 -7.89 -20.53 8.56
C VAL A 72 -9.02 -19.65 8.04
N VAL A 73 -9.03 -19.42 6.73
CA VAL A 73 -10.15 -18.79 6.03
C VAL A 73 -10.78 -19.80 5.09
N ASP A 74 -12.10 -19.96 5.19
CA ASP A 74 -12.89 -20.72 4.22
C ASP A 74 -13.16 -19.83 3.01
N THR A 75 -12.25 -19.85 2.03
CA THR A 75 -12.34 -18.98 0.84
C THR A 75 -13.54 -19.29 -0.03
N ASP A 76 -14.04 -20.53 -0.01
CA ASP A 76 -15.21 -20.92 -0.78
C ASP A 76 -16.46 -20.26 -0.19
N ARG A 77 -16.57 -20.23 1.14
CA ARG A 77 -17.64 -19.53 1.84
C ARG A 77 -17.47 -18.01 1.83
N PHE A 78 -16.24 -17.51 1.95
CA PHE A 78 -15.93 -16.07 1.93
C PHE A 78 -16.21 -15.44 0.56
N GLY A 79 -16.03 -16.24 -0.49
CA GLY A 79 -16.21 -15.86 -1.87
C GLY A 79 -15.00 -15.14 -2.45
N ARG A 80 -15.14 -14.74 -3.72
CA ARG A 80 -14.07 -14.12 -4.52
C ARG A 80 -13.56 -12.81 -3.91
N VAL A 81 -12.25 -12.62 -3.93
CA VAL A 81 -11.56 -11.37 -3.60
C VAL A 81 -10.58 -11.06 -4.72
N ASP A 82 -10.58 -9.81 -5.18
CA ASP A 82 -9.84 -9.37 -6.36
C ASP A 82 -8.61 -8.58 -5.99
N LEU A 83 -8.73 -7.81 -4.92
CA LEU A 83 -7.68 -6.97 -4.38
C LEU A 83 -7.72 -7.05 -2.85
N ILE A 84 -6.53 -7.03 -2.25
CA ILE A 84 -6.37 -6.91 -0.80
C ILE A 84 -5.53 -5.67 -0.51
N PHE A 85 -6.06 -4.77 0.31
CA PHE A 85 -5.33 -3.64 0.88
C PHE A 85 -5.15 -3.81 2.38
N SER A 86 -3.94 -3.51 2.87
CA SER A 86 -3.66 -3.41 4.29
C SER A 86 -3.31 -1.96 4.65
N CYS A 87 -4.07 -1.38 5.57
CA CYS A 87 -3.81 -0.03 6.10
C CYS A 87 -2.83 -0.05 7.29
N GLY A 88 -2.21 -1.19 7.61
CA GLY A 88 -1.08 -1.27 8.55
C GLY A 88 -1.46 -1.78 9.94
N ASP A 89 -0.46 -1.85 10.82
CA ASP A 89 -0.52 -2.39 12.18
C ASP A 89 -1.03 -3.83 12.23
N LEU A 90 -0.52 -4.63 11.29
CA LEU A 90 -0.84 -6.05 11.16
C LEU A 90 0.43 -6.88 11.07
N PRO A 91 0.49 -8.05 11.72
CA PRO A 91 1.64 -8.92 11.61
C PRO A 91 1.90 -9.35 10.14
N PRO A 92 3.15 -9.35 9.65
CA PRO A 92 3.48 -9.87 8.33
C PRO A 92 2.99 -11.30 8.10
N GLU A 93 2.94 -12.11 9.16
CA GLU A 93 2.46 -13.50 9.12
C GLU A 93 0.98 -13.57 8.74
N TYR A 94 0.16 -12.64 9.24
CA TYR A 94 -1.26 -12.53 8.88
C TYR A 94 -1.42 -12.08 7.43
N LEU A 95 -0.68 -11.06 6.99
CA LEU A 95 -0.75 -10.59 5.61
C LEU A 95 -0.29 -11.66 4.61
N LEU A 96 0.76 -12.41 4.93
CA LEU A 96 1.19 -13.54 4.12
C LEU A 96 0.17 -14.68 4.11
N HIS A 97 -0.51 -14.92 5.22
CA HIS A 97 -1.63 -15.86 5.25
C HIS A 97 -2.71 -15.43 4.26
N LEU A 98 -3.18 -14.18 4.32
CA LEU A 98 -4.18 -13.65 3.38
C LEU A 98 -3.72 -13.80 1.92
N SER A 99 -2.48 -13.41 1.62
CA SER A 99 -1.95 -13.51 0.25
C SER A 99 -1.94 -14.94 -0.28
N ARG A 100 -1.57 -15.91 0.57
CA ARG A 100 -1.56 -17.33 0.21
C ARG A 100 -2.96 -17.91 0.07
N SER A 101 -3.84 -17.61 1.02
CA SER A 101 -5.21 -18.14 1.05
C SER A 101 -6.01 -17.67 -0.15
N PHE A 102 -5.93 -16.39 -0.53
CA PHE A 102 -6.63 -15.85 -1.69
C PHE A 102 -5.84 -15.95 -3.01
N GLY A 103 -4.56 -16.33 -2.98
CA GLY A 103 -3.73 -16.50 -4.19
C GLY A 103 -3.45 -15.20 -4.96
N ILE A 104 -3.49 -14.05 -4.26
CA ILE A 104 -3.26 -12.70 -4.78
C ILE A 104 -2.35 -11.89 -3.82
N PRO A 105 -1.62 -10.88 -4.31
CA PRO A 105 -0.77 -10.07 -3.45
C PRO A 105 -1.59 -9.15 -2.52
N VAL A 106 -1.06 -8.90 -1.33
CA VAL A 106 -1.55 -7.89 -0.39
C VAL A 106 -0.77 -6.60 -0.62
N HIS A 107 -1.48 -5.53 -0.97
CA HIS A 107 -0.90 -4.21 -1.16
C HIS A 107 -1.02 -3.44 0.15
N TYR A 108 0.10 -3.04 0.76
CA TYR A 108 0.10 -2.55 2.12
C TYR A 108 0.78 -1.19 2.26
N VAL A 109 0.35 -0.46 3.28
CA VAL A 109 1.15 0.57 3.95
C VAL A 109 1.41 0.11 5.39
N ARG A 110 2.46 0.64 6.00
CA ARG A 110 2.77 0.36 7.41
C ARG A 110 2.01 1.29 8.33
N GLY A 111 1.62 0.78 9.49
CA GLY A 111 1.19 1.60 10.61
C GLY A 111 2.34 1.96 11.54
N ASN A 112 2.04 2.74 12.58
CA ASN A 112 3.07 3.21 13.51
C ASN A 112 3.63 2.11 14.41
N HIS A 113 2.94 0.97 14.53
CA HIS A 113 3.38 -0.21 15.29
C HIS A 113 4.12 -1.25 14.43
N ASP A 114 4.17 -1.08 13.11
CA ASP A 114 4.86 -1.99 12.19
C ASP A 114 6.40 -1.84 12.21
N ILE A 115 7.05 -2.24 13.29
CA ILE A 115 8.51 -2.07 13.51
C ILE A 115 9.40 -3.12 12.83
N ARG A 116 8.83 -4.07 12.08
CA ARG A 116 9.55 -5.19 11.44
C ARG A 116 9.62 -5.05 9.90
N PRO A 117 10.20 -3.98 9.33
CA PRO A 117 10.13 -3.73 7.89
C PRO A 117 10.73 -4.86 7.04
N LYS A 118 11.81 -5.49 7.51
CA LYS A 118 12.43 -6.63 6.81
C LYS A 118 11.49 -7.84 6.69
N ALA A 119 10.63 -8.06 7.67
CA ALA A 119 9.68 -9.17 7.65
C ALA A 119 8.51 -8.91 6.68
N MET A 120 8.27 -7.65 6.30
CA MET A 120 7.26 -7.27 5.30
C MET A 120 7.79 -7.38 3.85
N LEU A 121 9.11 -7.47 3.66
CA LEU A 121 9.74 -7.64 2.36
C LEU A 121 9.68 -9.11 1.90
N GLN A 122 8.47 -9.61 1.67
CA GLN A 122 8.20 -11.00 1.34
C GLN A 122 7.42 -11.10 0.02
N PRO A 123 7.65 -12.14 -0.79
CA PRO A 123 6.81 -12.41 -1.95
C PRO A 123 5.33 -12.51 -1.54
N GLY A 124 4.45 -11.83 -2.27
CA GLY A 124 3.03 -11.71 -1.95
C GLY A 124 2.66 -10.45 -1.17
N LEU A 125 3.64 -9.71 -0.63
CA LEU A 125 3.42 -8.41 0.00
C LEU A 125 3.99 -7.29 -0.88
N VAL A 126 3.19 -6.27 -1.16
CA VAL A 126 3.54 -5.16 -2.06
C VAL A 126 3.41 -3.83 -1.31
N ASP A 127 4.54 -3.22 -1.00
CA ASP A 127 4.61 -1.93 -0.33
C ASP A 127 4.16 -0.77 -1.23
N LEU A 128 3.15 -0.04 -0.80
CA LEU A 128 2.57 1.13 -1.46
C LEU A 128 3.16 2.47 -0.97
N HIS A 129 3.94 2.49 0.11
CA HIS A 129 4.40 3.75 0.69
C HIS A 129 5.20 4.59 -0.32
N GLU A 130 4.77 5.85 -0.50
CA GLU A 130 5.33 6.83 -1.45
C GLU A 130 5.29 6.37 -2.91
N ARG A 131 4.32 5.53 -3.28
CA ARG A 131 4.23 5.00 -4.65
C ARG A 131 2.81 5.05 -5.17
N ILE A 132 2.72 5.33 -6.46
CA ILE A 132 1.51 5.06 -7.25
C ILE A 132 1.71 3.74 -7.96
N ARG A 133 0.74 2.84 -7.83
CA ARG A 133 0.71 1.54 -8.54
C ARG A 133 -0.61 1.42 -9.27
N VAL A 134 -0.56 0.85 -10.47
CA VAL A 134 -1.77 0.46 -11.19
C VAL A 134 -2.03 -1.01 -10.89
N VAL A 135 -3.14 -1.33 -10.21
CA VAL A 135 -3.51 -2.68 -9.79
C VAL A 135 -4.96 -2.94 -10.19
N GLU A 136 -5.20 -3.99 -10.97
CA GLU A 136 -6.51 -4.25 -11.58
C GLU A 136 -7.12 -2.98 -12.21
N GLY A 137 -6.31 -2.22 -12.95
CA GLY A 137 -6.70 -0.96 -13.61
C GLY A 137 -6.84 0.27 -12.71
N LEU A 138 -6.83 0.12 -11.37
CA LEU A 138 -6.93 1.24 -10.43
C LEU A 138 -5.58 1.89 -10.15
N ARG A 139 -5.50 3.22 -10.18
CA ARG A 139 -4.32 3.98 -9.74
C ARG A 139 -4.39 4.16 -8.22
N VAL A 140 -3.54 3.43 -7.52
CA VAL A 140 -3.51 3.36 -6.05
C VAL A 140 -2.28 4.07 -5.52
N LEU A 141 -2.48 5.01 -4.59
CA LEU A 141 -1.41 5.68 -3.85
C LEU A 141 -1.34 5.18 -2.40
N GLY A 142 -0.14 4.90 -1.87
CA GLY A 142 0.06 4.57 -0.46
C GLY A 142 0.80 5.64 0.36
N LEU A 143 0.32 5.93 1.57
CA LEU A 143 1.00 6.80 2.56
C LEU A 143 0.96 6.14 3.94
N GLU A 144 2.13 5.78 4.46
CA GLU A 144 2.25 5.01 5.71
C GLU A 144 2.33 5.90 6.96
N GLY A 145 2.16 5.28 8.12
CA GLY A 145 2.44 5.86 9.43
C GLY A 145 1.38 6.79 9.99
N SER A 146 1.70 7.34 11.14
CA SER A 146 0.83 8.22 11.93
C SER A 146 1.49 9.55 12.25
N MET A 147 0.73 10.44 12.89
CA MET A 147 1.27 11.64 13.49
C MET A 147 2.37 11.32 14.50
N TRP A 148 3.36 12.19 14.58
CA TRP A 148 4.46 12.07 15.54
C TRP A 148 4.00 12.35 16.97
N TYR A 149 4.19 11.38 17.86
CA TYR A 149 3.85 11.51 19.28
C TYR A 149 4.92 10.97 20.23
N ASN A 150 5.74 9.99 19.82
CA ASN A 150 6.76 9.40 20.70
C ASN A 150 8.11 9.08 20.03
N GLY A 151 8.32 9.46 18.77
CA GLY A 151 9.57 9.22 18.07
C GLY A 151 9.71 7.86 17.40
N GLY A 152 8.60 7.14 17.20
CA GLY A 152 8.59 5.88 16.46
C GLY A 152 9.12 6.02 15.01
N PRO A 153 9.64 4.93 14.41
CA PRO A 153 10.29 4.97 13.10
C PRO A 153 9.30 5.18 11.93
N VAL A 154 8.00 4.99 12.17
CA VAL A 154 6.92 5.14 11.18
C VAL A 154 5.95 6.23 11.64
N GLN A 155 6.51 7.34 12.11
CA GLN A 155 5.78 8.50 12.59
C GLN A 155 6.30 9.77 11.93
N TYR A 156 5.38 10.65 11.57
CA TYR A 156 5.68 11.83 10.79
C TYR A 156 5.05 13.07 11.41
N THR A 157 5.80 14.18 11.41
CA THR A 157 5.21 15.50 11.58
C THR A 157 4.40 15.87 10.33
N GLU A 158 3.42 16.75 10.48
CA GLU A 158 2.64 17.31 9.36
C GLU A 158 3.56 17.81 8.22
N LYS A 159 4.65 18.51 8.56
CA LYS A 159 5.63 19.01 7.58
C LYS A 159 6.36 17.89 6.83
N GLN A 160 6.65 16.76 7.49
CA GLN A 160 7.28 15.61 6.84
C GLN A 160 6.29 14.95 5.87
N MET A 161 5.08 14.63 6.32
CA MET A 161 4.05 14.05 5.46
C MET A 161 3.73 14.97 4.27
N GLN A 162 3.63 16.27 4.49
CA GLN A 162 3.45 17.26 3.41
C GLN A 162 4.62 17.28 2.42
N ARG A 163 5.86 17.02 2.84
CA ARG A 163 7.00 16.88 1.90
C ARG A 163 6.86 15.64 1.05
N ILE A 164 6.46 14.51 1.64
CA ILE A 164 6.19 13.25 0.93
C ILE A 164 5.12 13.47 -0.14
N VAL A 165 3.95 13.99 0.25
CA VAL A 165 2.84 14.30 -0.67
C VAL A 165 3.27 15.24 -1.78
N ARG A 166 4.11 16.25 -1.50
CA ARG A 166 4.65 17.15 -2.52
C ARG A 166 5.61 16.45 -3.48
N GLY A 167 6.44 15.52 -3.00
CA GLY A 167 7.34 14.71 -3.82
C GLY A 167 6.58 13.86 -4.84
N LEU A 168 5.37 13.42 -4.49
CA LEU A 168 4.52 12.60 -5.36
C LEU A 168 3.84 13.38 -6.49
N ARG A 169 3.91 14.72 -6.51
CA ARG A 169 3.21 15.55 -7.52
C ARG A 169 3.59 15.21 -8.95
N ALA A 170 4.87 14.89 -9.21
CA ALA A 170 5.30 14.45 -10.52
C ALA A 170 4.65 13.12 -10.88
N SER A 171 4.72 12.12 -10.00
CA SER A 171 4.09 10.80 -10.20
C SER A 171 2.58 10.92 -10.45
N LEU A 172 1.88 11.69 -9.61
CA LEU A 172 0.44 11.96 -9.75
C LEU A 172 0.12 12.60 -11.10
N TRP A 173 0.96 13.49 -11.59
CA TRP A 173 0.79 14.09 -12.92
C TRP A 173 1.01 13.07 -14.05
N TRP A 174 2.06 12.24 -13.96
CA TRP A 174 2.36 11.21 -14.97
C TRP A 174 1.27 10.13 -15.06
N HIS A 175 0.68 9.75 -13.93
CA HIS A 175 -0.44 8.79 -13.87
C HIS A 175 -1.81 9.42 -14.11
N GLY A 176 -1.88 10.74 -14.33
CA GLY A 176 -3.13 11.46 -14.57
C GLY A 176 -4.06 11.57 -13.36
N GLY A 177 -3.54 11.42 -12.14
CA GLY A 177 -4.30 11.42 -10.89
C GLY A 177 -4.15 10.12 -10.10
N VAL A 178 -5.12 9.88 -9.22
CA VAL A 178 -5.21 8.73 -8.33
C VAL A 178 -6.69 8.39 -8.13
N ASP A 179 -7.02 7.10 -8.09
CA ASP A 179 -8.39 6.61 -7.91
C ASP A 179 -8.64 6.21 -6.46
N VAL A 180 -7.65 5.55 -5.85
CA VAL A 180 -7.72 5.06 -4.46
C VAL A 180 -6.48 5.50 -3.71
N VAL A 181 -6.67 6.07 -2.53
CA VAL A 181 -5.57 6.38 -1.60
C VAL A 181 -5.68 5.45 -0.40
N ILE A 182 -4.60 4.74 -0.10
CA ILE A 182 -4.46 3.86 1.06
C ILE A 182 -3.53 4.54 2.06
N THR A 183 -4.02 4.77 3.27
CA THR A 183 -3.21 5.33 4.36
C THR A 183 -3.34 4.51 5.62
N HIS A 184 -2.42 4.71 6.56
CA HIS A 184 -2.64 4.24 7.92
C HIS A 184 -3.47 5.26 8.70
N ALA A 185 -2.94 6.47 8.91
CA ALA A 185 -3.67 7.54 9.59
C ALA A 185 -4.77 8.18 8.71
N PRO A 186 -5.86 8.68 9.32
CA PRO A 186 -6.92 9.41 8.62
C PRO A 186 -6.51 10.82 8.16
N PRO A 187 -7.33 11.49 7.33
CA PRO A 187 -7.26 12.94 7.13
C PRO A 187 -7.68 13.69 8.41
N ARG A 188 -7.05 14.83 8.69
CA ARG A 188 -7.40 15.67 9.85
C ARG A 188 -8.86 16.15 9.76
N GLY A 189 -9.61 16.02 10.85
CA GLY A 189 -11.00 16.40 10.96
C GLY A 189 -11.98 15.46 10.25
N VAL A 190 -11.51 14.31 9.75
CA VAL A 190 -12.32 13.36 8.97
C VAL A 190 -12.04 11.94 9.47
N GLY A 191 -12.84 11.50 10.43
CA GLY A 191 -12.71 10.19 11.05
C GLY A 191 -11.54 10.05 12.03
N ASP A 192 -10.78 11.13 12.28
CA ASP A 192 -9.71 11.17 13.28
C ASP A 192 -10.20 11.57 14.68
N GLU A 193 -9.30 11.56 15.66
CA GLU A 193 -9.60 12.03 17.02
C GLU A 193 -8.71 13.23 17.41
N GLU A 194 -9.04 13.88 18.53
CA GLU A 194 -8.33 15.07 18.98
C GLU A 194 -7.01 14.77 19.72
N ASP A 195 -6.87 13.57 20.28
CA ASP A 195 -5.63 13.16 20.91
C ASP A 195 -4.50 13.04 19.88
N LEU A 196 -3.27 13.23 20.34
CA LEU A 196 -2.14 13.36 19.43
C LEU A 196 -1.82 12.07 18.67
N CYS A 197 -2.05 10.89 19.25
CA CYS A 197 -1.74 9.65 18.55
C CYS A 197 -2.72 9.38 17.43
N HIS A 198 -4.03 9.65 17.62
CA HIS A 198 -5.07 9.39 16.61
C HIS A 198 -5.37 10.58 15.70
N ARG A 199 -4.72 11.73 15.90
CA ARG A 199 -4.86 12.88 15.02
C ARG A 199 -4.44 12.56 13.59
N GLY A 200 -5.28 12.93 12.64
CA GLY A 200 -5.02 12.78 11.21
C GLY A 200 -4.08 13.86 10.64
N PHE A 201 -3.68 13.69 9.37
CA PHE A 201 -2.85 14.67 8.67
C PHE A 201 -3.70 15.70 7.91
N GLU A 202 -3.35 16.98 8.04
CA GLU A 202 -4.05 18.08 7.36
C GLU A 202 -3.73 18.10 5.85
N CYS A 203 -2.50 17.77 5.47
CA CYS A 203 -2.08 17.74 4.07
C CYS A 203 -2.85 16.72 3.22
N PHE A 204 -3.49 15.72 3.84
CA PHE A 204 -4.37 14.79 3.14
C PHE A 204 -5.63 15.47 2.61
N LEU A 205 -6.15 16.49 3.29
CA LEU A 205 -7.27 17.29 2.78
C LEU A 205 -6.90 17.98 1.46
N GLY A 206 -5.68 18.52 1.37
CA GLY A 206 -5.18 19.12 0.13
C GLY A 206 -5.01 18.11 -1.01
N LEU A 207 -4.65 16.87 -0.69
CA LEU A 207 -4.59 15.77 -1.66
C LEU A 207 -6.00 15.43 -2.17
N ILE A 208 -6.95 15.24 -1.25
CA ILE A 208 -8.35 14.91 -1.57
C ILE A 208 -8.98 16.03 -2.41
N GLN A 209 -8.84 17.29 -1.98
CA GLN A 209 -9.41 18.43 -2.71
C GLN A 209 -8.84 18.55 -4.14
N ARG A 210 -7.55 18.28 -4.32
CA ARG A 210 -6.87 18.47 -5.61
C ARG A 210 -7.13 17.33 -6.59
N TYR A 211 -7.08 16.09 -6.12
CA TYR A 211 -7.11 14.92 -7.00
C TYR A 211 -8.44 14.16 -6.95
N GLN A 212 -9.27 14.43 -5.94
CA GLN A 212 -10.61 13.84 -5.76
C GLN A 212 -10.61 12.32 -5.99
N PRO A 213 -9.76 11.54 -5.29
CA PRO A 213 -9.82 10.09 -5.39
C PRO A 213 -11.23 9.62 -5.05
N ALA A 214 -11.71 8.56 -5.68
CA ALA A 214 -13.02 8.01 -5.35
C ALA A 214 -13.02 7.45 -3.92
N TYR A 215 -11.92 6.81 -3.53
CA TYR A 215 -11.77 6.23 -2.20
C TYR A 215 -10.51 6.71 -1.48
N PHE A 216 -10.67 6.99 -0.19
CA PHE A 216 -9.57 7.23 0.74
C PHE A 216 -9.76 6.26 1.91
N ILE A 217 -8.92 5.23 2.00
CA ILE A 217 -9.09 4.12 2.94
C ILE A 217 -7.99 4.19 3.99
N HIS A 218 -8.38 4.20 5.27
CA HIS A 218 -7.46 4.34 6.40
C HIS A 218 -7.78 3.35 7.52
N GLY A 219 -6.80 3.09 8.38
CA GLY A 219 -6.95 2.34 9.62
C GLY A 219 -6.81 3.27 10.83
N HIS A 220 -6.03 2.84 11.82
CA HIS A 220 -5.51 3.62 12.97
C HIS A 220 -6.54 4.06 14.01
N ILE A 221 -7.78 4.29 13.61
CA ILE A 221 -8.86 4.73 14.48
C ILE A 221 -9.68 3.51 14.92
N HIS A 222 -9.44 3.08 16.15
CA HIS A 222 -9.96 1.85 16.71
C HIS A 222 -11.41 2.01 17.12
N ARG A 223 -12.32 1.73 16.18
CA ARG A 223 -13.76 1.85 16.39
C ARG A 223 -14.46 0.53 16.08
N LEU A 224 -15.35 0.11 16.98
CA LEU A 224 -16.31 -0.95 16.68
C LEU A 224 -17.51 -0.33 15.95
N PHE A 225 -17.94 -0.98 14.89
CA PHE A 225 -19.04 -0.50 14.05
C PHE A 225 -20.20 -1.46 14.19
N ALA A 226 -21.36 -0.92 14.58
CA ALA A 226 -22.59 -1.71 14.65
C ALA A 226 -23.16 -1.94 13.25
N ASP A 227 -23.04 -0.93 12.39
CA ASP A 227 -23.40 -0.97 10.98
C ASP A 227 -22.18 -0.60 10.10
N PRO A 228 -21.91 -1.33 8.99
CA PRO A 228 -20.79 -1.02 8.11
C PRO A 228 -20.78 0.41 7.56
N SER A 229 -21.93 1.08 7.41
CA SER A 229 -22.01 2.45 6.93
C SER A 229 -21.39 3.46 7.89
N GLU A 230 -21.28 3.14 9.18
CA GLU A 230 -20.62 4.00 10.18
C GLU A 230 -19.11 4.16 9.91
N ARG A 231 -18.51 3.27 9.11
CA ARG A 231 -17.11 3.35 8.66
C ARG A 231 -16.91 4.41 7.57
N ILE A 232 -17.99 4.91 6.98
CA ILE A 232 -17.98 5.71 5.77
C ILE A 232 -18.25 7.18 6.11
N THR A 233 -17.38 8.07 5.61
CA THR A 233 -17.60 9.51 5.61
C THR A 233 -17.41 10.05 4.21
N VAL A 234 -18.32 10.91 3.74
CA VAL A 234 -18.22 11.49 2.39
C VAL A 234 -17.62 12.89 2.47
N LEU A 235 -16.46 13.09 1.82
CA LEU A 235 -15.81 14.39 1.68
C LEU A 235 -15.83 14.84 0.21
N GLY A 236 -16.82 15.65 -0.15
CA GLY A 236 -17.04 16.07 -1.52
C GLY A 236 -17.42 14.89 -2.42
N ARG A 237 -16.49 14.45 -3.27
CA ARG A 237 -16.64 13.27 -4.14
C ARG A 237 -15.90 12.04 -3.65
N THR A 238 -15.12 12.18 -2.58
CA THR A 238 -14.28 11.12 -2.03
C THR A 238 -15.03 10.43 -0.91
N ILE A 239 -15.08 9.10 -0.99
CA ILE A 239 -15.59 8.24 0.08
C ILE A 239 -14.40 7.88 0.97
N VAL A 240 -14.42 8.37 2.21
CA VAL A 240 -13.43 8.06 3.24
C VAL A 240 -13.92 6.84 4.02
N VAL A 241 -13.09 5.80 4.11
CA VAL A 241 -13.47 4.51 4.72
C VAL A 241 -12.48 4.15 5.83
N ASN A 242 -12.99 3.92 7.03
CA ASN A 242 -12.22 3.33 8.14
C ASN A 242 -12.29 1.79 8.10
N THR A 243 -11.15 1.16 7.86
CA THR A 243 -11.02 -0.30 7.71
C THR A 243 -10.58 -1.05 8.98
N PHE A 244 -10.68 -0.44 10.18
CA PHE A 244 -10.34 -1.12 11.43
C PHE A 244 -10.94 -2.53 11.53
N GLY A 245 -10.09 -3.54 11.70
CA GLY A 245 -10.44 -4.95 11.52
C GLY A 245 -10.38 -5.36 10.05
N SER A 246 -11.50 -5.84 9.52
CA SER A 246 -11.67 -6.10 8.08
C SER A 246 -12.92 -5.43 7.53
N HIS A 247 -12.88 -5.10 6.24
CA HIS A 247 -14.05 -4.66 5.51
C HIS A 247 -13.98 -5.18 4.07
N LEU A 248 -15.12 -5.64 3.56
CA LEU A 248 -15.25 -6.14 2.21
C LEU A 248 -16.16 -5.20 1.43
N MET A 249 -15.61 -4.57 0.41
CA MET A 249 -16.29 -3.55 -0.38
C MET A 249 -16.25 -3.87 -1.86
N GLU A 250 -17.18 -3.29 -2.61
CA GLU A 250 -17.20 -3.36 -4.06
C GLU A 250 -16.74 -2.03 -4.65
N ILE A 251 -15.76 -2.08 -5.55
CA ILE A 251 -15.30 -0.93 -6.32
C ILE A 251 -15.72 -1.12 -7.77
N ASP A 252 -16.47 -0.15 -8.29
CA ASP A 252 -16.81 -0.09 -9.70
C ASP A 252 -15.57 0.31 -10.50
N HIS A 253 -15.02 -0.62 -11.28
CA HIS A 253 -13.82 -0.40 -12.07
C HIS A 253 -14.10 0.54 -13.26
N ASP A 254 -15.27 0.43 -13.88
CA ASP A 254 -15.58 1.12 -15.13
C ASP A 254 -16.00 2.57 -14.91
N ILE A 255 -16.40 2.93 -13.68
CA ILE A 255 -16.58 4.32 -13.25
C ILE A 255 -15.24 5.00 -12.90
N LEU A 256 -14.21 4.24 -12.51
CA LEU A 256 -12.90 4.77 -12.13
C LEU A 256 -11.90 4.83 -13.30
N ALA A 257 -11.98 3.87 -14.23
CA ALA A 257 -11.20 3.85 -15.47
C ALA A 257 -11.42 5.03 -16.47
N PRO A 258 -12.57 5.75 -16.56
CA PRO A 258 -12.84 6.66 -17.68
C PRO A 258 -12.13 8.01 -17.55
N GLN A 259 -11.20 8.19 -16.60
CA GLN A 259 -10.35 9.39 -16.55
C GLN A 259 -9.11 9.31 -17.46
N THR A 260 -8.85 8.18 -18.13
CA THR A 260 -7.74 8.03 -19.09
C THR A 260 -7.96 8.82 -20.39
N ASP A 261 -9.19 8.95 -20.87
CA ASP A 261 -9.53 9.54 -22.17
C ASP A 261 -9.35 11.07 -22.26
N LEU A 262 -9.25 11.75 -21.12
CA LEU A 262 -9.02 13.19 -21.08
C LEU A 262 -7.56 13.57 -21.35
N LEU A 263 -6.61 12.64 -21.18
CA LEU A 263 -5.20 12.85 -21.50
C LEU A 263 -4.87 12.58 -22.97
N GLU A 264 -5.53 11.60 -23.61
CA GLU A 264 -5.41 11.42 -25.07
C GLU A 264 -5.96 12.62 -25.84
N LYS A 265 -7.06 13.22 -25.36
CA LYS A 265 -7.62 14.46 -25.93
C LYS A 265 -6.79 15.71 -25.61
N LYS A 266 -5.92 15.68 -24.60
CA LYS A 266 -4.99 16.77 -24.25
C LYS A 266 -3.54 16.48 -24.69
N GLY A 267 -3.37 16.13 -25.96
CA GLY A 267 -2.29 16.69 -26.78
C GLY A 267 -0.83 16.28 -26.48
N VAL A 268 -0.56 15.24 -25.70
CA VAL A 268 0.82 14.72 -25.52
C VAL A 268 1.32 14.00 -26.79
N GLY A 269 0.41 13.54 -27.65
CA GLY A 269 0.76 12.92 -28.95
C GLY A 269 1.43 13.86 -29.97
N ARG A 270 1.36 15.19 -29.78
CA ARG A 270 2.00 16.15 -30.71
C ARG A 270 3.49 16.37 -30.46
N LEU A 271 4.02 16.01 -29.29
CA LEU A 271 5.44 16.21 -28.98
C LEU A 271 6.33 15.12 -29.61
N TRP A 272 5.82 13.89 -29.74
CA TRP A 272 6.56 12.76 -30.29
C TRP A 272 6.73 12.81 -31.82
N HIS A 273 5.73 13.31 -32.55
CA HIS A 273 5.85 13.48 -34.01
C HIS A 273 6.82 14.58 -34.44
N ARG A 274 7.15 15.53 -33.55
CA ARG A 274 8.09 16.62 -33.85
C ARG A 274 9.56 16.20 -33.66
N LEU A 275 9.83 15.20 -32.84
CA LEU A 275 11.19 14.73 -32.52
C LEU A 275 11.71 13.66 -33.49
N LEU A 276 10.86 13.05 -34.32
CA LEU A 276 11.25 12.00 -35.27
C LEU A 276 11.41 12.49 -36.73
N ARG A 277 11.25 13.79 -37.01
CA ARG A 277 11.61 14.36 -38.32
C ARG A 277 13.11 14.65 -38.38
N ARG A 278 13.88 13.68 -38.84
CA ARG A 278 15.27 13.91 -39.30
C ARG A 278 15.28 15.05 -40.34
N PRO A 279 16.16 16.06 -40.23
CA PRO A 279 16.34 17.03 -41.30
C PRO A 279 16.90 16.32 -42.53
N SER A 280 16.25 16.48 -43.68
CA SER A 280 16.80 16.08 -44.98
C SER A 280 18.10 16.83 -45.23
N ALA A 281 19.19 16.09 -45.46
CA ALA A 281 20.49 16.63 -45.79
C ALA A 281 20.40 17.53 -47.04
N ARG A 282 20.73 18.82 -46.88
CA ARG A 282 21.03 19.72 -47.99
C ARG A 282 22.24 19.17 -48.75
N ARG A 283 22.05 18.71 -49.99
CA ARG A 283 23.13 18.61 -50.97
C ARG A 283 23.59 20.04 -51.28
N ARG A 284 24.83 20.38 -50.91
CA ARG A 284 25.56 21.51 -51.50
C ARG A 284 26.09 21.04 -52.85
N GLY A 285 25.84 21.84 -53.88
CA GLY A 285 26.54 21.70 -55.15
C GLY A 285 28.00 22.11 -55.03
N LEU A 286 28.85 21.39 -55.74
CA LEU A 286 29.90 21.85 -56.65
C LEU A 286 30.22 20.66 -57.56
#